data_AF-A0A223V750-F1
#
_entry.id   AF-A0A223V750-F1
#
_cell.length_a   1.000
_cell.length_b   1.000
_cell.length_c   1.000
_cell.angle_alpha   90.00
_cell.angle_beta   90.00
_cell.angle_gamma   90.00
#
_symmetry.space_group_name_H-M   'P 1'
#
loop_
_entity.id
_entity.type
_entity.pdbx_description
1 polymer ?
#
loop_
_entity_poly.entity_id
_entity_poly.type
_entity_poly.pdbx_seq_one_letter_code
_entity_poly.pdbx_strand_id
1 'polypeptide(L)'
;MNVKKELLIGFLVGVIANTVGTLAYIVLFSDLSIVETYNAAVAQGHIGSLLALGAILNLLAFFGFLRIKRDNRAKGVLIATILTAFVILFYKVF
;
A
#
# COMPACT_ATOMS: atom_id res chain seq x y z
N MET A 1 2.61 -24.35 -10.23
CA MET A 1 1.75 -23.14 -10.38
C MET A 1 2.51 -22.13 -11.24
N ASN A 2 1.85 -21.43 -12.16
CA ASN A 2 2.55 -20.52 -13.08
C ASN A 2 3.13 -19.31 -12.32
N VAL A 3 4.41 -19.00 -12.51
CA VAL A 3 5.12 -17.88 -11.84
C VAL A 3 4.38 -16.55 -12.04
N LYS A 4 3.84 -16.31 -13.23
CA LYS A 4 3.06 -15.09 -13.54
C LYS A 4 1.83 -14.96 -12.63
N LYS A 5 1.16 -16.09 -12.35
CA LYS A 5 -0.01 -16.11 -11.46
C LYS A 5 0.39 -15.82 -10.02
N GLU A 6 1.54 -16.31 -9.56
CA GLU A 6 2.05 -16.00 -8.21
C GLU A 6 2.42 -14.53 -8.06
N LEU A 7 3.11 -13.95 -9.05
CA LEU A 7 3.40 -12.52 -9.09
C LEU A 7 2.11 -11.69 -9.04
N LEU A 8 1.11 -12.04 -9.85
CA LEU A 8 -0.17 -11.34 -9.87
C LEU A 8 -0.90 -11.42 -8.52
N ILE A 9 -0.93 -12.60 -7.89
CA ILE A 9 -1.53 -12.75 -6.55
C ILE A 9 -0.80 -11.85 -5.54
N GLY A 10 0.53 -11.88 -5.54
CA GLY A 10 1.34 -11.04 -4.67
C GLY A 10 1.06 -9.55 -4.88
N PHE A 11 1.01 -9.11 -6.14
CA PHE A 11 0.70 -7.74 -6.51
C PHE A 11 -0.68 -7.31 -6.01
N LEU A 12 -1.73 -8.11 -6.25
CA LEU A 12 -3.07 -7.83 -5.76
C LEU A 12 -3.13 -7.76 -4.23
N VAL A 13 -2.43 -8.66 -3.54
CA VAL A 13 -2.33 -8.62 -2.08
C VAL A 13 -1.64 -7.34 -1.61
N GLY A 14 -0.58 -6.88 -2.29
CA GLY A 14 0.07 -5.60 -1.97
C GLY A 14 -0.82 -4.38 -2.22
N VAL A 15 -1.64 -4.37 -3.28
CA VAL A 15 -2.60 -3.28 -3.52
C VAL A 15 -3.69 -3.26 -2.44
N ILE A 16 -4.22 -4.43 -2.09
CA ILE A 16 -5.23 -4.57 -1.03
C ILE A 16 -4.64 -4.17 0.33
N ALA A 17 -3.46 -4.65 0.68
CA ALA A 17 -2.81 -4.33 1.95
C ALA A 17 -2.55 -2.83 2.08
N ASN A 18 -2.08 -2.16 1.03
CA ASN A 18 -1.90 -0.70 1.02
C ASN A 18 -3.23 0.06 1.23
N THR A 19 -4.29 -0.39 0.54
CA THR A 19 -5.62 0.22 0.65
C THR A 19 -6.18 0.05 2.07
N VAL A 20 -6.12 -1.18 2.60
CA VAL A 20 -6.55 -1.49 3.96
C VAL A 20 -5.71 -0.71 4.98
N GLY A 21 -4.40 -0.59 4.78
CA GLY A 21 -3.52 0.14 5.69
C GLY A 21 -3.83 1.63 5.73
N THR A 22 -4.12 2.20 4.56
CA THR A 22 -4.52 3.61 4.44
C THR A 22 -5.86 3.85 5.14
N LEU A 23 -6.86 3.01 4.89
CA LEU A 23 -8.17 3.11 5.52
C LEU A 23 -8.10 2.87 7.03
N ALA A 24 -7.34 1.86 7.47
CA ALA A 24 -7.14 1.57 8.88
C ALA A 24 -6.47 2.77 9.58
N TYR A 25 -5.47 3.40 8.96
CA TYR A 25 -4.87 4.60 9.54
C TYR A 25 -5.89 5.73 9.70
N ILE A 26 -6.71 5.99 8.67
CA ILE A 26 -7.73 7.03 8.75
C ILE A 26 -8.73 6.74 9.87
N VAL A 27 -9.26 5.52 9.94
CA VAL A 27 -10.28 5.15 10.94
C VAL A 27 -9.73 5.12 12.37
N LEU A 28 -8.46 4.74 12.56
CA LEU A 28 -7.87 4.61 13.89
C LEU A 28 -7.28 5.92 14.43
N PHE A 29 -6.86 6.84 13.56
CA PHE A 29 -6.09 8.02 13.94
C PHE A 29 -6.70 9.36 13.49
N SER A 30 -7.81 9.35 12.74
CA SER A 30 -8.49 10.59 12.33
C SER A 30 -9.85 10.72 13.01
N ASP A 31 -10.12 11.91 13.54
CA ASP A 31 -11.45 12.28 14.06
C ASP A 31 -12.44 12.65 12.94
N LEU A 32 -11.96 12.78 11.70
CA LEU A 32 -12.76 13.11 10.52
C LEU A 32 -13.25 11.84 9.81
N SER A 33 -14.31 11.97 9.01
CA SER A 33 -14.76 10.87 8.15
C SER A 33 -13.72 10.53 7.07
N ILE A 34 -13.74 9.30 6.54
CA ILE A 34 -12.74 8.82 5.55
C ILE A 34 -12.56 9.80 4.38
N VAL A 35 -13.67 10.32 3.85
CA VAL A 35 -13.68 11.27 2.72
C VAL A 35 -13.11 12.62 3.14
N GLU A 36 -13.44 13.11 4.33
CA GLU A 36 -12.92 14.37 4.86
C GLU A 36 -11.42 14.29 5.15
N THR A 37 -10.94 13.22 5.78
CA THR A 37 -9.52 13.00 6.02
C THR A 37 -8.75 12.93 4.70
N TYR A 38 -9.31 12.25 3.69
CA TYR A 38 -8.70 12.19 2.36
C TYR A 38 -8.66 13.58 1.71
N ASN A 39 -9.77 14.31 1.70
CA ASN A 39 -9.84 15.66 1.15
C ASN A 39 -8.92 16.64 1.88
N ALA A 40 -8.79 16.51 3.20
CA ALA A 40 -7.85 17.30 4.00
C ALA A 40 -6.39 16.95 3.66
N ALA A 41 -6.07 15.67 3.52
CA ALA A 41 -4.74 15.23 3.08
C ALA A 41 -4.42 15.74 1.67
N VAL A 42 -5.40 15.81 0.77
CA VAL A 42 -5.27 16.42 -0.56
C VAL A 42 -5.02 17.92 -0.45
N ALA A 43 -5.88 18.65 0.27
CA ALA A 43 -5.79 20.10 0.42
C ALA A 43 -4.49 20.56 1.08
N GLN A 44 -3.95 19.76 2.00
CA GLN A 44 -2.69 20.07 2.69
C GLN A 44 -1.45 19.48 1.98
N GLY A 45 -1.60 18.79 0.85
CA GLY A 45 -0.48 18.15 0.13
C GLY A 45 0.14 16.95 0.86
N HIS A 46 -0.55 16.36 1.83
CA HIS A 46 -0.10 15.24 2.65
C HIS A 46 -0.54 13.86 2.14
N ILE A 47 -1.13 13.76 0.95
CA ILE A 47 -1.56 12.49 0.33
C ILE A 47 -0.41 11.48 0.30
N GLY A 48 0.79 11.92 -0.06
CA GLY A 48 1.97 11.06 -0.14
C GLY A 48 2.29 10.40 1.20
N SER A 49 2.18 11.13 2.31
CA SER A 49 2.39 10.61 3.66
C SER A 49 1.31 9.61 4.07
N LEU A 50 0.06 9.89 3.72
CA LEU A 50 -1.08 9.01 3.98
C LEU A 50 -0.92 7.66 3.27
N LEU A 51 -0.55 7.68 1.99
CA LEU A 51 -0.26 6.47 1.21
C LEU A 51 0.99 5.74 1.71
N ALA A 52 2.03 6.47 2.15
CA ALA A 52 3.23 5.87 2.71
C ALA A 52 2.92 5.07 3.99
N LEU A 53 2.01 5.58 4.83
CA LEU A 53 1.56 4.88 6.02
C LEU A 53 0.76 3.61 5.67
N GLY A 54 -0.10 3.69 4.65
CA GLY A 54 -0.80 2.51 4.13
C GLY A 54 0.16 1.41 3.67
N ALA A 55 1.27 1.79 3.03
CA ALA A 55 2.26 0.87 2.49
C ALA A 55 3.01 0.09 3.58
N ILE A 56 2.93 0.49 4.86
CA ILE A 56 3.48 -0.28 5.99
C ILE A 56 2.85 -1.68 6.04
N LEU A 57 1.55 -1.83 5.74
CA LEU A 57 0.93 -3.16 5.69
C LEU A 57 1.47 -4.03 4.56
N ASN A 58 2.02 -3.45 3.48
CA ASN A 58 2.68 -4.24 2.45
C ASN A 58 3.92 -4.93 2.97
N LEU A 59 4.63 -4.34 3.95
CA LEU A 59 5.77 -5.00 4.59
C LEU A 59 5.33 -6.26 5.33
N LEU A 60 4.19 -6.21 6.04
CA LEU A 60 3.62 -7.38 6.71
C LEU A 60 3.27 -8.47 5.70
N ALA A 61 2.62 -8.13 4.59
CA ALA A 61 2.30 -9.08 3.53
C ALA A 61 3.56 -9.66 2.87
N PHE A 62 4.56 -8.82 2.62
CA PHE A 62 5.84 -9.19 2.02
C PHE A 62 6.60 -10.19 2.89
N PHE A 63 6.87 -9.85 4.16
CA PHE A 63 7.56 -10.75 5.09
C PHE A 63 6.73 -11.99 5.41
N GLY A 64 5.39 -11.87 5.44
CA GLY A 64 4.48 -13.01 5.55
C GLY A 64 4.71 -14.03 4.44
N PHE A 65 4.75 -13.59 3.18
CA PHE A 65 5.04 -14.47 2.04
C PHE A 65 6.45 -15.06 2.06
N LEU A 66 7.46 -14.28 2.47
CA LEU A 66 8.83 -14.81 2.64
C LEU A 66 8.88 -15.92 3.70
N ARG A 67 8.22 -15.73 4.84
CA ARG A 67 8.22 -16.72 5.94
C ARG A 67 7.60 -18.06 5.53
N ILE A 68 6.61 -18.04 4.65
CA ILE A 68 5.98 -19.27 4.11
C ILE A 68 6.61 -19.74 2.79
N LYS A 69 7.81 -19.25 2.44
CA LYS A 69 8.58 -19.63 1.24
C LYS A 69 7.82 -19.40 -0.08
N ARG A 70 7.05 -18.31 -0.16
CA ARG A 70 6.27 -17.91 -1.36
C ARG A 70 6.93 -16.72 -2.06
N ASP A 71 8.17 -16.89 -2.49
CA ASP A 71 9.03 -15.82 -2.98
C ASP A 71 8.46 -15.07 -4.20
N ASN A 72 7.80 -15.76 -5.14
CA ASN A 72 7.19 -15.11 -6.30
C ASN A 72 6.00 -14.20 -5.90
N ARG A 73 5.25 -14.57 -4.85
CA ARG A 73 4.19 -13.72 -4.31
C ARG A 73 4.80 -12.54 -3.55
N ALA A 74 5.87 -12.76 -2.79
CA ALA A 74 6.61 -11.68 -2.14
C ALA A 74 7.13 -10.66 -3.18
N LYS A 75 7.70 -11.12 -4.30
CA LYS A 75 8.08 -10.26 -5.43
C LYS A 75 6.91 -9.46 -5.98
N GLY A 76 5.73 -10.08 -6.09
CA GLY A 76 4.50 -9.40 -6.49
C GLY A 76 4.13 -8.25 -5.54
N VAL A 77 4.17 -8.49 -4.23
CA VAL A 77 3.94 -7.44 -3.22
C VAL A 77 4.97 -6.31 -3.36
N LEU A 78 6.24 -6.66 -3.58
CA LEU A 78 7.33 -5.70 -3.78
C LEU A 78 7.08 -4.78 -4.97
N ILE A 79 6.60 -5.32 -6.09
CA ILE A 79 6.21 -4.54 -7.28
C ILE A 79 5.08 -3.57 -6.93
N ALA A 80 4.06 -4.02 -6.18
CA ALA A 80 2.98 -3.13 -5.73
C ALA A 80 3.51 -1.99 -4.85
N THR A 81 4.43 -2.29 -3.92
CA THR A 81 5.06 -1.28 -3.05
C THR A 81 5.85 -0.25 -3.85
N ILE A 82 6.64 -0.69 -4.84
CA ILE A 82 7.40 0.23 -5.72
C ILE A 82 6.45 1.11 -6.52
N LEU A 83 5.35 0.55 -7.04
CA LEU A 83 4.34 1.31 -7.75
C LEU A 83 3.69 2.37 -6.84
N THR A 84 3.33 2.00 -5.61
CA THR A 84 2.84 2.97 -4.61
C THR A 84 3.87 4.06 -4.33
N ALA A 85 5.16 3.73 -4.22
CA ALA A 85 6.22 4.71 -4.02
C ALA A 85 6.33 5.70 -5.20
N PHE A 86 6.17 5.24 -6.45
CA PHE A 86 6.10 6.14 -7.61
C PHE A 86 4.85 7.04 -7.58
N VAL A 87 3.70 6.52 -7.16
CA VAL A 87 2.48 7.33 -6.97
C VAL A 87 2.71 8.40 -5.89
N ILE A 88 3.32 8.04 -4.76
CA ILE A 88 3.69 9.00 -3.70
C ILE A 88 4.64 10.06 -4.23
N LEU A 89 5.66 9.66 -4.98
CA LEU A 89 6.62 10.59 -5.57
C LEU A 89 5.93 11.56 -6.53
N PHE A 90 5.02 11.08 -7.37
CA PHE A 90 4.25 11.90 -8.29
C PHE A 90 3.48 13.00 -7.53
N TYR A 91 2.69 12.63 -6.52
CA TYR A 91 1.93 13.59 -5.70
C TYR A 91 2.79 14.54 -4.87
N LYS A 92 4.06 14.19 -4.62
CA LYS A 92 4.98 15.03 -3.83
C LYS A 92 5.73 16.04 -4.69
N VAL A 93 5.96 15.71 -5.97
CA VAL A 93 6.75 16.52 -6.91
C VAL A 93 5.88 17.45 -7.75
N PHE A 94 4.68 17.01 -8.13
CA PHE A 94 3.73 17.75 -8.97
C PHE A 94 2.46 18.08 -8.18
#